data_AF-A0A0S3UAK9-F1
#
_entry.id   AF-A0A0S3UAK9-F1
#
_cell.length_a   1.000
_cell.length_b   1.000
_cell.length_c   1.000
_cell.angle_alpha   90.00
_cell.angle_beta   90.00
_cell.angle_gamma   90.00
#
_symmetry.space_group_name_H-M   'P 1'
#
loop_
_entity.id
_entity.type
_entity.pdbx_description
1 polymer ?
#
loop_
_entity_poly.entity_id
_entity_poly.type
_entity_poly.pdbx_seq_one_letter_code
_entity_poly.pdbx_strand_id
1 'polypeptide(L)'
;MSKSLILGIAGLLVIGLLGASRRAIDSMGGLVHFNCRPRSDQVLCELTREPLIGGVETRQFEKAILQATKTQQGRKNQTRLALVTRSGEEIPLTHNWSISNNQQLFRQRETLDRFLADPTATTIEVRTHRPWQLWAILVGLIGMAILVGTIALQLAR
;
A
#
# COMPACT_ATOMS: atom_id res chain seq x y z
N MET A 1 -16.61 23.95 33.77
CA MET A 1 -16.22 24.02 32.34
C MET A 1 -17.48 24.19 31.51
N SER A 2 -17.59 25.25 30.70
CA SER A 2 -18.79 25.51 29.91
C SER A 2 -18.99 24.43 28.83
N LYS A 3 -20.24 24.00 28.60
CA LYS A 3 -20.60 22.97 27.60
C LYS A 3 -20.05 23.30 26.20
N SER A 4 -19.94 24.58 25.87
CA SER A 4 -19.35 25.10 24.62
C SER A 4 -17.84 24.87 24.50
N LEU A 5 -17.08 24.94 25.60
CA LEU A 5 -15.63 24.69 25.58
C LEU A 5 -15.34 23.20 25.33
N ILE A 6 -16.17 22.30 25.89
CA ILE A 6 -16.05 20.85 25.71
C ILE A 6 -16.40 20.43 24.28
N LEU A 7 -17.47 21.00 23.71
CA LEU A 7 -17.85 20.80 22.31
C LEU A 7 -16.77 21.30 21.33
N GLY A 8 -16.13 22.44 21.63
CA GLY A 8 -15.02 22.96 20.82
C GLY A 8 -13.80 22.03 20.83
N ILE A 9 -13.42 21.50 21.99
CA ILE A 9 -12.31 20.54 22.14
C ILE A 9 -12.63 19.21 21.43
N ALA A 10 -13.86 18.71 21.57
CA ALA A 10 -14.31 17.48 20.91
C ALA A 10 -14.31 17.62 19.38
N GLY A 11 -14.79 18.75 18.84
CA GLY A 11 -14.77 19.02 17.40
C GLY A 11 -13.35 19.09 16.83
N LEU A 12 -12.44 19.78 17.52
CA LEU A 12 -11.02 19.84 17.13
C LEU A 12 -10.33 18.48 17.19
N LEU A 13 -10.64 17.66 18.21
CA LEU A 13 -10.14 16.29 18.32
C LEU A 13 -10.59 15.43 17.14
N VAL A 14 -11.87 15.49 16.74
CA VAL A 14 -12.40 14.71 15.61
C VAL A 14 -11.75 15.12 14.29
N ILE A 15 -11.59 16.42 14.03
CA ILE A 15 -10.94 16.91 12.79
C ILE A 15 -9.46 16.50 12.75
N GLY A 16 -8.75 16.63 13.88
CA GLY A 16 -7.37 16.18 14.01
C GLY A 16 -7.22 14.67 13.80
N LEU A 17 -8.15 13.88 14.34
CA LEU A 17 -8.18 12.43 14.19
C LEU A 17 -8.38 12.04 12.72
N LEU A 18 -9.35 12.64 12.03
CA LEU A 18 -9.63 12.38 10.61
C LEU A 18 -8.42 12.71 9.72
N GLY A 19 -7.77 13.84 9.96
CA GLY A 19 -6.57 14.26 9.23
C GLY A 19 -5.37 13.33 9.44
N ALA A 20 -5.11 12.92 10.70
CA ALA A 20 -4.04 12.00 11.03
C ALA A 20 -4.30 10.59 10.49
N SER A 21 -5.55 10.13 10.56
CA SER A 21 -5.98 8.82 10.04
C SER A 21 -5.76 8.71 8.54
N ARG A 22 -6.13 9.74 7.78
CA ARG A 22 -5.98 9.74 6.32
C ARG A 22 -4.51 9.66 5.90
N ARG A 23 -3.63 10.44 6.55
CA ARG A 23 -2.18 10.37 6.31
C ARG A 23 -1.57 9.03 6.73
N ALA A 24 -2.01 8.47 7.85
CA ALA A 24 -1.55 7.16 8.29
C ALA A 24 -1.95 6.08 7.28
N ILE A 25 -3.20 6.10 6.80
CA ILE A 25 -3.71 5.17 5.79
C ILE A 25 -2.95 5.31 4.46
N ASP A 26 -2.76 6.53 3.95
CA ASP A 26 -1.98 6.77 2.73
C ASP A 26 -0.51 6.32 2.89
N SER A 27 0.04 6.44 4.10
CA SER A 27 1.40 5.98 4.40
C SER A 27 1.52 4.46 4.56
N MET A 28 0.41 3.75 4.80
CA MET A 28 0.41 2.33 5.18
C MET A 28 0.50 1.36 4.02
N GLY A 29 0.25 1.83 2.79
CA GLY A 29 0.49 1.07 1.57
C GLY A 29 -0.72 0.25 1.15
N GLY A 30 -0.97 0.24 -0.16
CA GLY A 30 -1.92 -0.68 -0.79
C GLY A 30 -1.34 -2.08 -0.98
N LEU A 31 -2.22 -3.06 -1.17
CA LEU A 31 -1.81 -4.38 -1.63
C LEU A 31 -1.30 -4.29 -3.06
N VAL A 32 -0.29 -5.10 -3.35
CA VAL A 32 0.32 -5.21 -4.67
C VAL A 32 0.26 -6.67 -5.05
N HIS A 33 -0.32 -6.92 -6.21
CA HIS A 33 -0.42 -8.23 -6.82
C HIS A 33 0.25 -8.14 -8.18
N PHE A 34 1.36 -8.84 -8.35
CA PHE A 34 2.05 -8.97 -9.62
C PHE A 34 1.98 -10.41 -10.07
N ASN A 35 1.30 -10.65 -11.19
CA ASN A 35 1.03 -12.00 -11.68
C ASN A 35 1.30 -12.07 -13.18
N CYS A 36 2.17 -12.98 -13.60
CA CYS A 36 2.41 -13.26 -15.01
C CYS A 36 1.82 -14.60 -15.41
N ARG A 37 1.16 -14.66 -16.57
CA ARG A 37 0.56 -15.87 -17.11
C ARG A 37 0.85 -16.00 -18.61
N PRO A 38 1.00 -17.23 -19.13
CA PRO A 38 1.12 -17.47 -20.56
C PRO A 38 -0.21 -17.13 -21.27
N ARG A 39 -0.08 -16.47 -22.41
CA ARG A 39 -1.06 -16.32 -23.48
C ARG A 39 -0.58 -17.13 -24.69
N SER A 40 -1.39 -17.18 -25.74
CA SER A 40 -1.16 -17.93 -27.00
C SER A 40 0.26 -17.83 -27.57
N ASP A 41 0.90 -16.68 -27.42
CA ASP A 41 2.14 -16.30 -28.11
C ASP A 41 3.07 -15.43 -27.25
N GLN A 42 2.66 -15.11 -26.02
CA GLN A 42 3.37 -14.19 -25.14
C GLN A 42 3.08 -14.46 -23.67
N VAL A 43 3.88 -13.89 -22.77
CA VAL A 43 3.60 -13.92 -21.32
C VAL A 43 3.11 -12.55 -20.90
N LEU A 44 1.88 -12.48 -20.39
CA LEU A 44 1.27 -11.24 -19.92
C LEU A 44 1.43 -11.14 -18.40
N CYS A 45 1.99 -10.02 -17.93
CA CYS A 45 2.16 -9.67 -16.55
C CYS A 45 1.17 -8.58 -16.13
N GLU A 46 0.42 -8.83 -15.06
CA GLU A 46 -0.57 -7.92 -14.51
C GLU A 46 -0.05 -7.39 -13.16
N LEU A 47 0.05 -6.08 -13.04
CA LEU A 47 0.33 -5.38 -11.79
C LEU A 47 -0.97 -4.74 -11.30
N THR A 48 -1.56 -5.32 -10.26
CA THR A 48 -2.72 -4.77 -9.58
C THR A 48 -2.30 -4.12 -8.28
N ARG A 49 -2.73 -2.87 -8.09
CA ARG A 49 -2.56 -2.10 -6.86
C ARG A 49 -3.93 -1.87 -6.26
N GLU A 50 -4.12 -2.37 -5.05
CA GLU A 50 -5.35 -2.20 -4.29
C GLU A 50 -5.05 -1.24 -3.12
N PRO A 51 -5.40 0.05 -3.24
CA PRO A 51 -5.26 0.98 -2.13
C PRO A 51 -6.26 0.65 -1.02
N LEU A 52 -5.97 1.13 0.18
CA LEU A 52 -6.87 0.99 1.34
C LEU A 52 -8.16 1.81 1.18
N ILE A 53 -8.07 2.92 0.46
CA ILE A 53 -9.17 3.82 0.12
C ILE A 53 -9.01 4.18 -1.37
N GLY A 54 -10.06 3.98 -2.17
CA GLY A 54 -10.07 4.31 -3.60
C GLY A 54 -10.33 3.10 -4.49
N GLY A 55 -10.12 3.28 -5.79
CA GLY A 55 -10.32 2.25 -6.80
C GLY A 55 -9.08 1.37 -6.99
N VAL A 56 -9.31 0.12 -7.37
CA VAL A 56 -8.25 -0.81 -7.79
C VAL A 56 -7.65 -0.33 -9.12
N GLU A 57 -6.32 -0.26 -9.19
CA GLU A 57 -5.60 0.06 -10.43
C GLU A 57 -4.89 -1.20 -10.93
N THR A 58 -5.27 -1.69 -12.11
CA THR A 58 -4.56 -2.80 -12.77
C THR A 58 -3.90 -2.31 -14.04
N ARG A 59 -2.61 -2.62 -14.19
CA ARG A 59 -1.84 -2.38 -15.41
C ARG A 59 -1.31 -3.69 -15.95
N GLN A 60 -1.38 -3.86 -17.26
CA GLN A 60 -0.89 -5.05 -17.94
C GLN A 60 0.34 -4.71 -18.76
N PHE A 61 1.30 -5.63 -18.77
CA PHE A 61 2.59 -5.50 -19.44
C PHE A 61 2.94 -6.84 -20.05
N GLU A 62 3.53 -6.86 -21.24
CA GLU A 62 4.16 -8.07 -21.74
C GLU A 62 5.46 -8.33 -20.97
N LYS A 63 5.74 -9.57 -20.59
CA LYS A 63 7.00 -9.94 -19.94
C LYS A 63 8.20 -9.47 -20.75
N ALA A 64 8.10 -9.52 -22.09
CA ALA A 64 9.17 -9.12 -22.99
C ALA A 64 9.63 -7.67 -22.82
N ILE A 65 8.77 -6.77 -22.34
CA ILE A 65 9.15 -5.37 -22.09
C ILE A 65 9.78 -5.18 -20.72
N LEU A 66 9.62 -6.12 -19.80
CA LEU A 66 10.18 -6.07 -18.45
C LEU A 66 11.62 -6.61 -18.48
N GLN A 67 12.53 -5.91 -17.80
CA GLN A 67 13.95 -6.26 -17.80
C GLN A 67 14.41 -6.78 -16.45
N ALA A 68 14.19 -5.99 -15.39
CA ALA A 68 14.66 -6.30 -14.05
C ALA A 68 13.90 -5.48 -13.01
N THR A 69 14.14 -5.75 -11.74
CA THR A 69 13.74 -4.87 -10.65
C THR A 69 14.89 -3.99 -10.18
N LYS A 70 14.55 -2.77 -9.77
CA LYS A 70 15.49 -1.80 -9.20
C LYS A 70 14.97 -1.26 -7.89
N THR A 71 15.89 -1.15 -6.94
CA THR A 71 15.67 -0.47 -5.68
C THR A 71 15.88 1.03 -5.88
N GLN A 72 14.85 1.83 -5.60
CA GLN A 72 14.93 3.29 -5.62
C GLN A 72 14.97 3.81 -4.18
N GLN A 73 15.94 4.68 -3.89
CA GLN A 73 16.01 5.40 -2.61
C GLN A 73 15.39 6.78 -2.75
N GLY A 74 14.46 7.08 -1.85
CA GLY A 74 13.82 8.39 -1.70
C GLY A 74 14.48 9.21 -0.59
N ARG A 75 13.80 10.28 -0.17
CA ARG A 75 14.26 11.13 0.95
C ARG A 75 14.11 10.37 2.28
N LYS A 76 15.06 10.56 3.21
CA LYS A 76 15.03 10.01 4.58
C LYS A 76 15.10 8.48 4.67
N ASN A 77 16.04 7.83 3.96
CA ASN A 77 16.22 6.36 3.94
C ASN A 77 14.97 5.56 3.50
N GLN A 78 14.02 6.24 2.89
CA GLN A 78 12.86 5.60 2.30
C GLN A 78 13.28 4.85 1.05
N THR A 79 12.80 3.63 0.89
CA THR A 79 13.18 2.79 -0.24
C THR A 79 11.96 2.11 -0.82
N ARG A 80 11.91 2.03 -2.14
CA ARG A 80 10.81 1.44 -2.90
C ARG A 80 11.38 0.49 -3.96
N LEU A 81 10.59 -0.49 -4.37
CA LEU A 81 10.98 -1.42 -5.44
C LEU A 81 10.21 -1.02 -6.70
N ALA A 82 10.91 -0.98 -7.83
CA ALA A 82 10.34 -0.69 -9.14
C ALA A 82 10.70 -1.79 -10.15
N LEU A 83 9.80 -2.05 -11.08
CA LEU A 83 10.08 -2.78 -12.31
C LEU A 83 10.71 -1.80 -13.30
N VAL A 84 11.77 -2.23 -13.97
CA VAL A 84 12.42 -1.48 -15.03
C VAL A 84 12.08 -2.14 -16.35
N THR A 85 11.56 -1.36 -17.29
CA THR A 85 11.30 -1.83 -18.64
C THR A 85 12.57 -1.74 -19.50
N ARG A 86 12.60 -2.43 -20.64
CA ARG A 86 13.68 -2.34 -21.62
C ARG A 86 13.84 -0.93 -22.21
N SER A 87 12.80 -0.10 -22.17
CA SER A 87 12.86 1.31 -22.56
C SER A 87 13.42 2.23 -21.47
N GLY A 88 13.75 1.67 -20.29
CA GLY A 88 14.25 2.44 -19.14
C GLY A 88 13.16 3.08 -18.28
N GLU A 89 11.88 2.78 -18.53
CA GLU A 89 10.78 3.25 -17.69
C GLU A 89 10.80 2.53 -16.34
N GLU A 90 10.67 3.29 -15.25
CA GLU A 90 10.65 2.77 -13.89
C GLU A 90 9.21 2.74 -13.36
N ILE A 91 8.59 1.56 -13.37
CA ILE A 91 7.22 1.34 -12.89
C ILE A 91 7.29 0.95 -11.42
N PRO A 92 6.75 1.76 -10.48
CA PRO A 92 6.82 1.43 -9.06
C PRO A 92 6.04 0.14 -8.78
N LEU A 93 6.74 -0.87 -8.27
CA LEU A 93 6.14 -2.13 -7.83
C LEU A 93 5.52 -1.94 -6.45
N THR A 94 6.19 -1.22 -5.56
CA THR A 94 5.68 -0.88 -4.24
C THR A 94 4.78 0.36 -4.29
N HIS A 95 3.66 0.33 -3.56
CA HIS A 95 2.74 1.46 -3.48
C HIS A 95 3.33 2.69 -2.75
N ASN A 96 4.14 2.47 -1.71
CA ASN A 96 4.75 3.52 -0.90
C ASN A 96 6.28 3.35 -0.83
N TRP A 97 6.96 4.35 -0.25
CA TRP A 97 8.41 4.33 -0.05
C TRP A 97 8.82 3.74 1.31
N SER A 98 8.32 2.54 1.63
CA SER A 98 8.59 1.89 2.92
C SER A 98 9.10 0.46 2.75
N ILE A 99 10.32 0.16 3.22
CA ILE A 99 10.84 -1.21 3.24
C ILE A 99 10.00 -2.08 4.17
N SER A 100 9.66 -1.59 5.37
CA SER A 100 8.94 -2.38 6.38
C SER A 100 7.59 -2.87 5.86
N ASN A 101 6.90 -2.04 5.08
CA ASN A 101 5.58 -2.37 4.54
C ASN A 101 5.68 -3.26 3.30
N ASN A 102 6.83 -3.26 2.62
CA ASN A 102 7.06 -4.03 1.40
C ASN A 102 8.10 -5.15 1.57
N GLN A 103 8.39 -5.58 2.80
CA GLN A 103 9.44 -6.58 3.06
C GLN A 103 9.24 -7.86 2.23
N GLN A 104 7.99 -8.27 2.02
CA GLN A 104 7.65 -9.43 1.20
C GLN A 104 8.13 -9.25 -0.26
N LEU A 105 7.87 -8.08 -0.87
CA LEU A 105 8.35 -7.77 -2.22
C LEU A 105 9.88 -7.71 -2.29
N PHE A 106 10.53 -7.12 -1.28
CA PHE A 106 11.98 -7.08 -1.21
C PHE A 106 12.61 -8.47 -1.06
N ARG A 107 11.98 -9.38 -0.30
CA ARG A 107 12.43 -10.79 -0.19
C ARG A 107 12.20 -11.57 -1.47
N GLN A 108 11.11 -11.30 -2.19
CA GLN A 108 10.76 -11.98 -3.45
C GLN A 108 11.44 -11.33 -4.67
N ARG A 109 12.20 -10.26 -4.47
CA ARG A 109 12.91 -9.53 -5.53
C ARG A 109 13.78 -10.45 -6.37
N GLU A 110 14.58 -11.29 -5.72
CA GLU A 110 15.52 -12.17 -6.43
C GLU A 110 14.78 -13.22 -7.28
N THR A 111 13.69 -13.78 -6.76
CA THR A 111 12.81 -14.68 -7.53
C THR A 111 12.20 -13.97 -8.73
N LEU A 112 11.78 -12.72 -8.56
CA LEU A 112 11.23 -11.90 -9.62
C LEU A 112 12.29 -11.56 -10.67
N ASP A 113 13.50 -11.17 -10.27
CA ASP A 113 14.62 -10.90 -11.18
C ASP A 113 15.02 -12.15 -11.97
N ARG A 114 15.09 -13.32 -11.31
CA ARG A 114 15.33 -14.59 -11.99
C ARG A 114 14.23 -14.93 -12.99
N PHE A 115 12.97 -14.72 -12.64
CA PHE A 115 11.83 -14.92 -13.55
C PHE A 115 11.89 -13.98 -14.77
N LEU A 116 12.23 -12.71 -14.55
CA LEU A 116 12.36 -11.72 -15.64
C LEU A 116 13.54 -12.03 -16.56
N ALA A 117 14.64 -12.55 -16.00
CA ALA A 117 15.83 -12.95 -16.76
C ALA A 117 15.66 -14.26 -17.54
N ASP A 118 14.84 -15.19 -17.06
CA ASP A 118 14.60 -16.49 -17.70
C ASP A 118 13.54 -16.36 -18.82
N PRO A 119 13.90 -16.48 -20.10
CA PRO A 119 12.93 -16.37 -21.20
C PRO A 119 11.92 -17.53 -21.23
N THR A 120 12.24 -18.68 -20.62
CA THR A 120 11.39 -19.88 -20.62
C THR A 120 10.33 -19.86 -19.52
N ALA A 121 10.51 -19.04 -18.48
CA ALA A 121 9.57 -18.95 -17.38
C ALA A 121 8.27 -18.25 -17.80
N THR A 122 7.13 -18.93 -17.66
CA THR A 122 5.83 -18.43 -18.14
C THR A 122 4.91 -17.92 -17.04
N THR A 123 5.13 -18.33 -15.79
CA THR A 123 4.26 -17.99 -14.66
C THR A 123 5.04 -17.48 -13.45
N ILE A 124 4.56 -16.40 -12.82
CA ILE A 124 4.99 -15.99 -11.48
C ILE A 124 3.82 -15.32 -10.78
N GLU A 125 3.72 -15.51 -9.47
CA GLU A 125 2.73 -14.84 -8.65
C GLU A 125 3.41 -14.26 -7.41
N VAL A 126 3.32 -12.94 -7.28
CA VAL A 126 3.89 -12.14 -6.20
C VAL A 126 2.75 -11.33 -5.59
N ARG A 127 2.48 -11.54 -4.30
CA ARG A 127 1.42 -10.81 -3.57
C ARG A 127 1.97 -10.26 -2.27
N THR A 128 1.66 -9.00 -1.97
CA THR A 128 1.81 -8.48 -0.62
C THR A 128 0.58 -8.80 0.22
N HIS A 129 0.79 -8.87 1.53
CA HIS A 129 -0.28 -8.98 2.52
C HIS A 129 -0.42 -7.66 3.28
N ARG A 130 -1.62 -7.38 3.80
CA ARG A 130 -1.85 -6.17 4.59
C ARG A 130 -1.04 -6.28 5.88
N PRO A 131 -0.21 -5.27 6.22
CA PRO A 131 0.53 -5.29 7.47
C PRO A 131 -0.45 -5.26 8.65
N TRP A 132 -0.20 -6.10 9.68
CA TRP A 132 -1.02 -6.19 10.91
C TRP A 132 -1.27 -4.82 11.58
N GLN A 133 -0.33 -3.89 11.43
CA GLN A 133 -0.43 -2.51 11.93
C GLN A 133 -1.69 -1.78 11.44
N LEU A 134 -2.20 -2.13 10.25
CA LEU A 134 -3.44 -1.58 9.71
C LEU A 134 -4.65 -1.93 10.59
N TRP A 135 -4.75 -3.19 11.01
CA TRP A 135 -5.83 -3.66 11.87
C TRP A 135 -5.75 -3.00 13.25
N ALA A 136 -4.54 -2.85 13.79
CA ALA A 136 -4.33 -2.17 15.07
C ALA A 136 -4.81 -0.70 15.04
N ILE A 137 -4.58 0.02 13.94
CA ILE A 137 -5.01 1.42 13.80
C ILE A 137 -6.50 1.51 13.54
N LEU A 138 -7.07 0.65 12.70
CA LEU A 138 -8.52 0.61 12.49
C LEU A 138 -9.26 0.32 13.81
N VAL A 139 -8.78 -0.66 14.59
CA VAL A 139 -9.34 -0.99 15.91
C VAL A 139 -9.16 0.17 16.89
N GLY A 140 -7.99 0.81 16.91
CA GLY A 140 -7.75 1.99 17.74
C GLY A 140 -8.66 3.18 17.43
N LEU A 141 -8.92 3.44 16.14
CA LEU A 141 -9.83 4.49 15.69
C LEU A 141 -11.28 4.20 16.09
N ILE A 142 -11.72 2.94 15.95
CA ILE A 142 -13.05 2.51 16.41
C ILE A 142 -13.17 2.67 17.93
N GLY A 143 -12.16 2.25 18.69
CA GLY A 143 -12.14 2.41 20.15
C GLY A 143 -12.22 3.88 20.59
N MET A 144 -11.50 4.77 19.92
CA MET A 144 -11.56 6.21 20.17
C MET A 144 -12.92 6.82 19.78
N ALA A 145 -13.53 6.39 18.67
CA ALA A 145 -14.86 6.85 18.28
C ALA A 145 -15.92 6.45 19.32
N ILE A 146 -15.83 5.23 19.86
CA ILE A 146 -16.70 4.75 20.95
C ILE A 146 -16.51 5.61 22.20
N LEU A 147 -15.26 5.90 22.59
CA LEU A 147 -14.94 6.71 23.76
C LEU A 147 -15.49 8.15 23.62
N VAL A 148 -15.34 8.78 22.46
CA VAL A 148 -15.90 10.12 22.21
C VAL A 148 -17.43 10.07 22.21
N GLY A 149 -18.02 9.01 21.63
CA GLY A 149 -19.46 8.79 21.63
C GLY A 149 -20.05 8.64 23.03
N THR A 150 -19.40 7.88 23.92
CA THR A 150 -19.86 7.69 25.29
C THR A 150 -19.75 8.97 26.12
N ILE A 151 -18.67 9.73 25.97
CA ILE A 151 -18.49 11.04 26.61
C ILE A 151 -19.58 12.02 26.14
N ALA A 152 -19.85 12.08 24.83
CA ALA A 152 -20.90 12.92 24.28
C ALA A 152 -22.30 12.53 24.78
N LEU A 153 -22.59 11.23 24.89
CA LEU A 153 -23.86 10.72 25.42
C LEU A 153 -24.05 11.04 26.91
N GLN A 154 -22.99 10.95 27.70
CA GLN A 154 -23.01 11.33 29.13
C GLN A 154 -23.21 12.82 29.33
N LEU A 155 -22.74 13.67 28.41
CA LEU A 155 -22.91 15.13 28.45
C LEU A 155 -24.28 15.62 27.93
N ALA A 156 -25.01 14.75 27.21
CA ALA A 156 -26.35 15.02 26.68
C ALA A 156 -27.47 14.63 27.66
N ARG A 157 -27.17 13.81 28.66
CA ARG A 157 -28.00 13.64 29.86
C ARG A 157 -27.75 14.77 30.86
#